data_AF-A0A538RUQ0-F1
#
_entry.id   AF-A0A538RUQ0-F1
#
_cell.length_a   1.000
_cell.length_b   1.000
_cell.length_c   1.000
_cell.angle_alpha   90.00
_cell.angle_beta   90.00
_cell.angle_gamma   90.00
#
_symmetry.space_group_name_H-M   'P 1'
#
loop_
_entity.id
_entity.type
_entity.pdbx_description
1 polymer ?
#
loop_
_entity_poly.entity_id
_entity_poly.type
_entity_poly.pdbx_seq_one_letter_code
_entity_poly.pdbx_strand_id
1 'polypeptide(L)'
;MATRTPDWGSVTPFVMTSGSQFLAPPPPALNSPEYTAAFNEVKTLGGSSPASPTTRSDEQTTIGLFWGYDAQPGLCAPTRFYNQIAETIARQQHNTEVENARLFMLVNVAMADAGIAVWGTKYVYNFWRPITAIRESDPGTGPTGLGDGNPNTIGDPNWTPLGAPADNNNGTNFTPPFPSYTSGHAGFGGALFKILADFYGTDNISFTIVSDEFNTITIDQNGKARPMKPRSYTSFSQAAEENGESRIYLGIHFNFDKVQGIKQGDEIADYIFARAGLPAMNPNEAFINKVYRDLLGRRAEPAGLAAWEHALDQGMTHAQLVSAVHLSPEYHIKEVTQMYVELLHRLPDAGGLAGFTTFMALGGTREQLETALMSSPEYFLTRGGGTNAGFLAALYQDALHRTVDASGQQAFNSAMALGVTHAQVVGVVLDSFEANQVKVADGYHRFLHREPDLAGFNAFCLAMAAGAQDEQLEAAMAGSAEYASHL
;
A
#
# COMPACT_ATOMS: atom_id res chain seq x y z
N MET A 1 -14.02 -32.89 -19.47
CA MET A 1 -14.30 -32.47 -18.08
C MET A 1 -15.65 -31.75 -18.07
N ALA A 2 -16.46 -31.91 -17.02
CA ALA A 2 -17.68 -31.11 -16.87
C ALA A 2 -17.30 -29.64 -16.65
N THR A 3 -17.95 -28.72 -17.36
CA THR A 3 -17.73 -27.27 -17.24
C THR A 3 -18.16 -26.80 -15.86
N ARG A 4 -17.30 -26.04 -15.17
CA ARG A 4 -17.57 -25.64 -13.78
C ARG A 4 -18.52 -24.45 -13.71
N THR A 5 -19.72 -24.68 -13.16
CA THR A 5 -20.74 -23.65 -12.82
C THR A 5 -21.06 -22.67 -13.97
N PRO A 6 -21.51 -23.13 -15.15
CA PRO A 6 -21.79 -22.26 -16.30
C PRO A 6 -22.85 -21.19 -16.03
N ASP A 7 -23.78 -21.45 -15.11
CA ASP A 7 -24.88 -20.54 -14.79
C ASP A 7 -24.54 -19.53 -13.69
N TRP A 8 -23.30 -19.51 -13.18
CA TRP A 8 -22.93 -18.68 -12.02
C TRP A 8 -23.10 -17.17 -12.28
N GLY A 9 -22.94 -16.73 -13.53
CA GLY A 9 -23.20 -15.34 -13.92
C GLY A 9 -24.68 -14.92 -13.82
N SER A 10 -25.59 -15.87 -13.61
CA SER A 10 -27.03 -15.61 -13.43
C SER A 10 -27.46 -15.60 -11.96
N VAL A 11 -26.53 -15.81 -11.01
CA VAL A 11 -26.81 -15.70 -9.57
C VAL A 11 -27.18 -14.26 -9.23
N THR A 12 -28.13 -14.09 -8.32
CA THR A 12 -28.52 -12.77 -7.79
C THR A 12 -27.31 -12.09 -7.13
N PRO A 13 -26.86 -10.93 -7.62
CA PRO A 13 -25.76 -10.20 -6.99
C PRO A 13 -26.17 -9.57 -5.66
N PHE A 14 -25.18 -9.20 -4.85
CA PHE A 14 -25.38 -8.52 -3.57
C PHE A 14 -25.70 -7.02 -3.75
N VAL A 15 -24.94 -6.33 -4.61
CA VAL A 15 -25.07 -4.87 -4.81
C VAL A 15 -25.23 -4.52 -6.29
N MET A 16 -24.55 -5.24 -7.19
CA MET A 16 -24.81 -5.11 -8.63
C MET A 16 -26.28 -5.45 -8.94
N THR A 17 -26.78 -4.89 -10.03
CA THR A 17 -28.15 -5.13 -10.53
C THR A 17 -28.28 -6.43 -11.33
N SER A 18 -27.19 -6.90 -11.95
CA SER A 18 -27.13 -8.17 -12.69
C SER A 18 -25.69 -8.61 -12.92
N GLY A 19 -25.45 -9.90 -13.20
CA GLY A 19 -24.12 -10.41 -13.55
C GLY A 19 -23.59 -9.90 -14.90
N SER A 20 -24.43 -9.31 -15.74
CA SER A 20 -24.02 -8.66 -17.00
C SER A 20 -23.80 -7.16 -16.88
N GLN A 21 -23.98 -6.56 -15.69
CA GLN A 21 -23.86 -5.09 -15.52
C GLN A 21 -22.46 -4.59 -15.88
N PHE A 22 -21.43 -5.35 -15.53
CA PHE A 22 -20.02 -5.04 -15.79
C PHE A 22 -19.42 -6.05 -16.77
N LEU A 23 -20.16 -6.41 -17.82
CA LEU A 23 -19.66 -7.34 -18.83
C LEU A 23 -18.42 -6.76 -19.52
N ALA A 24 -17.31 -7.51 -19.54
CA ALA A 24 -16.09 -7.08 -20.21
C ALA A 24 -16.31 -6.93 -21.74
N PRO A 25 -15.56 -6.05 -22.44
CA PRO A 25 -15.61 -5.98 -23.89
C PRO A 25 -15.20 -7.32 -24.54
N PRO A 26 -15.51 -7.57 -25.82
CA PRO A 26 -15.08 -8.80 -26.49
C PRO A 26 -13.55 -9.00 -26.43
N PRO A 27 -13.06 -10.24 -26.30
CA PRO A 27 -11.63 -10.52 -26.37
C PRO A 27 -11.08 -10.12 -27.76
N PRO A 28 -9.76 -9.89 -27.89
CA PRO A 28 -9.15 -9.57 -29.17
C PRO A 28 -9.48 -10.60 -30.25
N ALA A 29 -9.67 -10.14 -31.48
CA ALA A 29 -9.88 -11.03 -32.62
C ALA A 29 -8.64 -11.92 -32.83
N LEU A 30 -8.85 -13.20 -33.17
CA LEU A 30 -7.76 -14.17 -33.27
C LEU A 30 -6.69 -13.79 -34.29
N ASN A 31 -7.04 -13.02 -35.32
CA ASN A 31 -6.10 -12.52 -36.34
C ASN A 31 -5.50 -11.15 -36.01
N SER A 32 -5.70 -10.62 -34.80
CA SER A 32 -5.22 -9.30 -34.41
C SER A 32 -3.79 -9.33 -33.86
N PRO A 33 -3.03 -8.22 -33.98
CA PRO A 33 -1.70 -8.10 -33.36
C PRO A 33 -1.73 -8.29 -31.84
N GLU A 34 -2.79 -7.85 -31.17
CA GLU A 34 -2.96 -7.98 -29.71
C GLU A 34 -3.10 -9.46 -29.30
N TYR A 35 -3.87 -10.26 -30.06
CA TYR A 35 -3.94 -11.70 -29.83
C TYR A 35 -2.60 -12.38 -30.07
N THR A 36 -1.92 -12.07 -31.18
CA THR A 36 -0.58 -12.60 -31.48
C THR A 36 0.41 -12.32 -30.35
N ALA A 37 0.44 -11.09 -29.83
CA ALA A 37 1.34 -10.73 -28.73
C ALA A 37 1.05 -11.55 -27.47
N ALA A 38 -0.22 -11.63 -27.06
CA ALA A 38 -0.62 -12.38 -25.86
C ALA A 38 -0.41 -13.90 -26.00
N PHE A 39 -0.65 -14.46 -27.19
CA PHE A 39 -0.37 -15.86 -27.53
C PHE A 39 1.12 -16.17 -27.38
N ASN A 40 1.98 -15.35 -27.98
CA ASN A 40 3.42 -15.57 -27.95
C ASN A 40 4.01 -15.36 -26.55
N GLU A 41 3.46 -14.40 -25.79
CA GLU A 41 3.81 -14.20 -24.38
C GLU A 41 3.54 -15.47 -23.56
N VAL A 42 2.31 -15.98 -23.59
CA VAL A 42 1.95 -17.16 -22.78
C VAL A 42 2.64 -18.44 -23.28
N LYS A 43 2.86 -18.60 -24.58
CA LYS A 43 3.64 -19.73 -25.12
C LYS A 43 5.08 -19.72 -24.58
N THR A 44 5.69 -18.53 -24.53
CA THR A 44 7.08 -18.32 -24.10
C THR A 44 7.23 -18.43 -22.58
N LEU A 45 6.33 -17.83 -21.80
CA LEU A 45 6.43 -17.74 -20.35
C LEU A 45 5.68 -18.84 -19.61
N GLY A 46 4.76 -19.55 -20.26
CA GLY A 46 3.86 -20.50 -19.61
C GLY A 46 4.31 -21.97 -19.68
N GLY A 47 5.32 -22.31 -20.50
CA GLY A 47 5.76 -23.68 -20.73
C GLY A 47 6.37 -24.38 -19.49
N SER A 48 6.38 -25.72 -19.49
CA SER A 48 6.78 -26.53 -18.32
C SER A 48 7.61 -27.78 -18.58
N SER A 49 7.89 -28.12 -19.84
CA SER A 49 8.59 -29.35 -20.20
C SER A 49 9.70 -29.06 -21.21
N PRO A 50 10.68 -29.98 -21.40
CA PRO A 50 11.63 -29.85 -22.50
C PRO A 50 10.98 -29.75 -23.88
N ALA A 51 9.78 -30.33 -24.05
CA ALA A 51 8.97 -30.22 -25.25
C ALA A 51 8.12 -28.93 -25.29
N SER A 52 8.15 -28.12 -24.24
CA SER A 52 7.44 -26.84 -24.10
C SER A 52 8.38 -25.84 -23.41
N PRO A 53 9.50 -25.49 -24.08
CA PRO A 53 10.55 -24.68 -23.47
C PRO A 53 10.00 -23.32 -23.04
N THR A 54 10.55 -22.78 -21.96
CA THR A 54 10.15 -21.49 -21.42
C THR A 54 11.35 -20.60 -21.15
N THR A 55 11.17 -19.29 -21.28
CA THR A 55 12.13 -18.27 -20.82
C THR A 55 11.72 -17.67 -19.46
N ARG A 56 10.71 -18.25 -18.80
CA ARG A 56 10.25 -17.82 -17.47
C ARG A 56 11.38 -17.95 -16.45
N SER A 57 11.60 -16.92 -15.64
CA SER A 57 12.59 -16.95 -14.55
C SER A 57 12.11 -17.75 -13.34
N ASP A 58 13.03 -18.05 -12.42
CA ASP A 58 12.69 -18.67 -11.12
C ASP A 58 11.76 -17.79 -10.29
N GLU A 59 11.95 -16.46 -10.34
CA GLU A 59 11.07 -15.50 -9.67
C GLU A 59 9.68 -15.52 -10.28
N GLN A 60 9.55 -15.50 -11.61
CA GLN A 60 8.24 -15.59 -12.27
C GLN A 60 7.54 -16.93 -12.00
N THR A 61 8.30 -18.02 -11.85
CA THR A 61 7.76 -19.31 -11.40
C THR A 61 7.24 -19.21 -9.97
N THR A 62 8.00 -18.57 -9.08
CA THR A 62 7.59 -18.33 -7.69
C THR A 62 6.32 -17.50 -7.63
N ILE A 63 6.23 -16.41 -8.41
CA ILE A 63 5.04 -15.57 -8.53
C ILE A 63 3.82 -16.38 -9.01
N GLY A 64 3.99 -17.16 -10.09
CA GLY A 64 2.92 -18.00 -10.62
C GLY A 64 2.31 -18.93 -9.57
N LEU A 65 3.18 -19.58 -8.79
CA LEU A 65 2.81 -20.51 -7.74
C LEU A 65 2.29 -19.82 -6.48
N PHE A 66 2.81 -18.64 -6.13
CA PHE A 66 2.48 -17.90 -4.91
C PHE A 66 1.00 -17.54 -4.84
N TRP A 67 0.42 -17.20 -6.00
CA TRP A 67 -0.98 -16.86 -6.17
C TRP A 67 -1.85 -18.06 -6.60
N GLY A 68 -1.40 -19.31 -6.40
CA GLY A 68 -2.05 -20.54 -6.87
C GLY A 68 -3.49 -20.69 -6.38
N TYR A 69 -3.68 -21.10 -5.12
CA TYR A 69 -4.95 -21.26 -4.40
C TYR A 69 -6.09 -21.83 -5.28
N ASP A 70 -5.76 -22.82 -6.11
CA ASP A 70 -6.65 -23.37 -7.14
C ASP A 70 -7.52 -24.52 -6.60
N ALA A 71 -8.16 -24.29 -5.45
CA ALA A 71 -9.07 -25.23 -4.78
C ALA A 71 -8.42 -26.57 -4.38
N GLN A 72 -7.15 -26.52 -3.99
CA GLN A 72 -6.41 -27.68 -3.49
C GLN A 72 -6.67 -27.95 -2.00
N PRO A 73 -6.48 -29.21 -1.52
CA PRO A 73 -6.64 -29.56 -0.12
C PRO A 73 -5.83 -28.67 0.81
N GLY A 74 -6.47 -28.10 1.84
CA GLY A 74 -5.83 -27.20 2.80
C GLY A 74 -5.58 -25.77 2.31
N LEU A 75 -5.67 -25.51 0.99
CA LEU A 75 -5.44 -24.19 0.40
C LEU A 75 -6.75 -23.46 0.06
N CYS A 76 -7.80 -24.20 -0.31
CA CYS A 76 -9.09 -23.64 -0.75
C CYS A 76 -8.98 -22.80 -2.03
N ALA A 77 -9.97 -21.97 -2.31
CA ALA A 77 -10.04 -21.08 -3.47
C ALA A 77 -9.29 -19.74 -3.22
N PRO A 78 -9.05 -18.92 -4.26
CA PRO A 78 -8.23 -17.70 -4.14
C PRO A 78 -8.78 -16.68 -3.14
N THR A 79 -10.10 -16.63 -2.96
CA THR A 79 -10.78 -15.76 -1.99
C THR A 79 -10.33 -16.00 -0.54
N ARG A 80 -9.82 -17.19 -0.20
CA ARG A 80 -9.17 -17.44 1.10
C ARG A 80 -7.90 -16.60 1.24
N PHE A 81 -7.01 -16.65 0.25
CA PHE A 81 -5.76 -15.89 0.30
C PHE A 81 -6.00 -14.39 0.34
N TYR A 82 -6.97 -13.93 -0.45
CA TYR A 82 -7.37 -12.53 -0.47
C TYR A 82 -7.88 -12.05 0.91
N ASN A 83 -8.62 -12.88 1.65
CA ASN A 83 -8.98 -12.57 3.04
C ASN A 83 -7.77 -12.60 4.00
N GLN A 84 -6.78 -13.49 3.80
CA GLN A 84 -5.54 -13.48 4.60
C GLN A 84 -4.74 -12.18 4.39
N ILE A 85 -4.72 -11.68 3.17
CA ILE A 85 -4.12 -10.37 2.82
C ILE A 85 -4.89 -9.24 3.52
N ALA A 86 -6.22 -9.20 3.36
CA ALA A 86 -7.06 -8.19 4.02
C ALA A 86 -6.89 -8.20 5.54
N GLU A 87 -6.78 -9.39 6.16
CA GLU A 87 -6.53 -9.54 7.59
C GLU A 87 -5.15 -9.01 8.01
N THR A 88 -4.12 -9.31 7.23
CA THR A 88 -2.76 -8.84 7.51
C THR A 88 -2.69 -7.31 7.46
N ILE A 89 -3.30 -6.71 6.43
CA ILE A 89 -3.36 -5.26 6.28
C ILE A 89 -4.21 -4.65 7.40
N ALA A 90 -5.38 -5.22 7.71
CA ALA A 90 -6.24 -4.72 8.78
C ALA A 90 -5.57 -4.73 10.15
N ARG A 91 -4.76 -5.77 10.45
CA ARG A 91 -3.95 -5.84 11.66
C ARG A 91 -2.84 -4.79 11.67
N GLN A 92 -2.15 -4.63 10.53
CA GLN A 92 -1.10 -3.62 10.36
C GLN A 92 -1.64 -2.19 10.52
N GLN A 93 -2.83 -1.91 10.00
CA GLN A 93 -3.49 -0.61 10.08
C GLN A 93 -4.26 -0.38 11.39
N HIS A 94 -4.19 -1.35 12.31
CA HIS A 94 -4.85 -1.30 13.62
C HIS A 94 -6.35 -0.97 13.51
N ASN A 95 -7.05 -1.67 12.62
CA ASN A 95 -8.50 -1.51 12.46
C ASN A 95 -9.25 -1.87 13.75
N THR A 96 -10.31 -1.13 14.06
CA THR A 96 -11.29 -1.48 15.10
C THR A 96 -12.16 -2.65 14.69
N GLU A 97 -12.95 -3.18 15.60
CA GLU A 97 -13.95 -4.22 15.30
C GLU A 97 -14.99 -3.72 14.27
N VAL A 98 -15.46 -2.47 14.40
CA VAL A 98 -16.44 -1.87 13.47
C VAL A 98 -15.82 -1.67 12.08
N GLU A 99 -14.57 -1.20 12.02
CA GLU A 99 -13.84 -1.07 10.77
C GLU A 99 -13.55 -2.41 10.12
N ASN A 100 -13.20 -3.43 10.90
CA ASN A 100 -13.04 -4.78 10.38
C ASN A 100 -14.37 -5.32 9.87
N ALA A 101 -15.48 -5.15 10.59
CA ALA A 101 -16.79 -5.54 10.12
C ALA A 101 -17.13 -4.86 8.79
N ARG A 102 -16.82 -3.57 8.66
CA ARG A 102 -17.01 -2.81 7.42
C ARG A 102 -16.09 -3.27 6.29
N LEU A 103 -14.79 -3.37 6.56
CA LEU A 103 -13.77 -3.77 5.58
C LEU A 103 -14.08 -5.17 5.05
N PHE A 104 -14.28 -6.16 5.92
CA PHE A 104 -14.55 -7.53 5.51
C PHE A 104 -15.91 -7.69 4.85
N MET A 105 -16.92 -6.87 5.20
CA MET A 105 -18.15 -6.80 4.43
C MET A 105 -17.87 -6.31 3.01
N LEU A 106 -17.23 -5.13 2.85
CA LEU A 106 -16.94 -4.54 1.55
C LEU A 106 -16.09 -5.46 0.68
N VAL A 107 -15.02 -6.02 1.23
CA VAL A 107 -14.10 -6.93 0.55
C VAL A 107 -14.83 -8.18 0.06
N ASN A 108 -15.62 -8.83 0.91
CA ASN A 108 -16.27 -10.09 0.53
C ASN A 108 -17.48 -9.89 -0.36
N VAL A 109 -18.24 -8.78 -0.21
CA VAL A 109 -19.31 -8.41 -1.14
C VAL A 109 -18.74 -8.06 -2.51
N ALA A 110 -17.64 -7.29 -2.56
CA ALA A 110 -16.97 -6.97 -3.82
C ALA A 110 -16.42 -8.20 -4.53
N MET A 111 -15.73 -9.08 -3.81
CA MET A 111 -15.26 -10.34 -4.41
C MET A 111 -16.43 -11.24 -4.85
N ALA A 112 -17.53 -11.31 -4.11
CA ALA A 112 -18.69 -12.12 -4.50
C ALA A 112 -19.31 -11.63 -5.82
N ASP A 113 -19.58 -10.33 -5.93
CA ASP A 113 -20.14 -9.71 -7.12
C ASP A 113 -19.16 -9.76 -8.31
N ALA A 114 -17.86 -9.56 -8.06
CA ALA A 114 -16.82 -9.76 -9.08
C ALA A 114 -16.82 -11.21 -9.60
N GLY A 115 -17.00 -12.21 -8.73
CA GLY A 115 -17.12 -13.60 -9.14
C GLY A 115 -18.32 -13.86 -10.05
N ILE A 116 -19.47 -13.24 -9.76
CA ILE A 116 -20.67 -13.34 -10.61
C ILE A 116 -20.39 -12.71 -11.98
N ALA A 117 -19.86 -11.48 -12.03
CA ALA A 117 -19.61 -10.77 -13.27
C ALA A 117 -18.55 -11.44 -14.14
N VAL A 118 -17.45 -11.92 -13.54
CA VAL A 118 -16.38 -12.64 -14.27
C VAL A 118 -16.91 -13.94 -14.85
N TRP A 119 -17.69 -14.72 -14.10
CA TRP A 119 -18.30 -15.94 -14.65
C TRP A 119 -19.31 -15.62 -15.76
N GLY A 120 -20.06 -14.52 -15.64
CA GLY A 120 -20.90 -13.99 -16.73
C GLY A 120 -20.09 -13.76 -18.00
N THR A 121 -18.99 -13.00 -17.92
CA THR A 121 -18.07 -12.76 -19.04
C THR A 121 -17.51 -14.06 -19.63
N LYS A 122 -17.06 -14.99 -18.77
CA LYS A 122 -16.49 -16.29 -19.19
C LYS A 122 -17.43 -17.08 -20.07
N TYR A 123 -18.69 -17.17 -19.69
CA TYR A 123 -19.65 -18.00 -20.40
C TYR A 123 -20.37 -17.26 -21.52
N VAL A 124 -20.34 -15.92 -21.55
CA VAL A 124 -20.74 -15.13 -22.73
C VAL A 124 -19.76 -15.34 -23.89
N TYR A 125 -18.45 -15.26 -23.64
CA TYR A 125 -17.46 -15.36 -24.72
C TYR A 125 -16.94 -16.78 -24.96
N ASN A 126 -17.01 -17.65 -23.95
CA ASN A 126 -16.57 -19.05 -24.01
C ASN A 126 -15.16 -19.22 -24.60
N PHE A 127 -14.27 -18.27 -24.29
CA PHE A 127 -12.95 -18.17 -24.92
C PHE A 127 -12.01 -19.29 -24.45
N TRP A 128 -11.27 -19.90 -25.39
CA TRP A 128 -10.39 -21.03 -25.13
C TRP A 128 -9.21 -20.69 -24.20
N ARG A 129 -8.61 -21.72 -23.60
CA ARG A 129 -7.40 -21.61 -22.76
C ARG A 129 -6.13 -21.61 -23.61
N PRO A 130 -5.01 -21.06 -23.11
CA PRO A 130 -3.73 -21.08 -23.83
C PRO A 130 -3.29 -22.44 -24.34
N ILE A 131 -3.46 -23.52 -23.55
CA ILE A 131 -3.12 -24.88 -23.99
C ILE A 131 -3.89 -25.31 -25.24
N THR A 132 -5.18 -24.96 -25.34
CA THR A 132 -6.00 -25.28 -26.51
C THR A 132 -5.57 -24.40 -27.69
N ALA A 133 -5.49 -23.10 -27.48
CA ALA A 133 -5.07 -22.15 -28.51
C ALA A 133 -3.72 -22.52 -29.14
N ILE A 134 -2.69 -22.78 -28.33
CA ILE A 134 -1.35 -23.11 -28.83
C ILE A 134 -1.33 -24.45 -29.57
N ARG A 135 -2.08 -25.46 -29.08
CA ARG A 135 -2.12 -26.77 -29.73
C ARG A 135 -2.98 -26.83 -30.99
N GLU A 136 -3.86 -25.86 -31.18
CA GLU A 136 -4.84 -25.81 -32.26
C GLU A 136 -4.56 -24.67 -33.27
N SER A 137 -3.55 -23.82 -33.01
CA SER A 137 -3.19 -22.66 -33.83
C SER A 137 -3.02 -23.01 -35.32
N ASP A 138 -2.28 -24.09 -35.61
CA ASP A 138 -1.98 -24.50 -36.97
C ASP A 138 -3.10 -25.37 -37.57
N PRO A 139 -3.47 -25.19 -38.85
CA PRO A 139 -4.43 -26.06 -39.53
C PRO A 139 -4.03 -27.55 -39.44
N GLY A 140 -5.01 -28.42 -39.18
CA GLY A 140 -4.79 -29.85 -38.99
C GLY A 140 -4.35 -30.26 -37.57
N THR A 141 -4.23 -29.31 -36.64
CA THR A 141 -3.91 -29.56 -35.23
C THR A 141 -5.13 -29.34 -34.32
N GLY A 142 -5.06 -29.81 -33.08
CA GLY A 142 -6.12 -29.65 -32.10
C GLY A 142 -7.43 -30.41 -32.42
N PRO A 143 -8.46 -30.22 -31.58
CA PRO A 143 -9.73 -30.94 -31.68
C PRO A 143 -10.59 -30.59 -32.91
N THR A 144 -10.56 -29.35 -33.41
CA THR A 144 -11.34 -28.97 -34.61
C THR A 144 -10.58 -29.16 -35.91
N GLY A 145 -9.24 -29.11 -35.87
CA GLY A 145 -8.39 -29.18 -37.05
C GLY A 145 -8.41 -27.92 -37.93
N LEU A 146 -9.10 -26.86 -37.51
CA LEU A 146 -9.32 -25.68 -38.35
C LEU A 146 -8.17 -24.67 -38.34
N GLY A 147 -7.36 -24.63 -37.27
CA GLY A 147 -6.45 -23.52 -37.04
C GLY A 147 -7.16 -22.31 -36.40
N ASP A 148 -6.39 -21.34 -35.92
CA ASP A 148 -6.91 -20.06 -35.42
C ASP A 148 -7.04 -18.98 -36.53
N GLY A 149 -6.52 -19.27 -37.73
CA GLY A 149 -6.55 -18.37 -38.88
C GLY A 149 -5.53 -17.23 -38.82
N ASN A 150 -4.56 -17.27 -37.89
CA ASN A 150 -3.55 -16.24 -37.73
C ASN A 150 -2.15 -16.76 -38.14
N PRO A 151 -1.53 -16.20 -39.19
CA PRO A 151 -0.23 -16.67 -39.65
C PRO A 151 0.94 -16.34 -38.70
N ASN A 152 0.71 -15.50 -37.68
CA ASN A 152 1.73 -15.06 -36.72
C ASN A 152 1.69 -15.82 -35.38
N THR A 153 0.77 -16.77 -35.23
CA THR A 153 0.69 -17.68 -34.08
C THR A 153 1.10 -19.07 -34.54
N ILE A 154 2.36 -19.41 -34.27
CA ILE A 154 2.89 -20.73 -34.64
C ILE A 154 2.42 -21.73 -33.60
N GLY A 155 1.71 -22.78 -34.02
CA GLY A 155 1.23 -23.84 -33.13
C GLY A 155 2.34 -24.67 -32.48
N ASP A 156 1.96 -25.41 -31.45
CA ASP A 156 2.74 -26.52 -30.90
C ASP A 156 1.77 -27.56 -30.32
N PRO A 157 1.50 -28.66 -31.05
CA PRO A 157 0.55 -29.69 -30.64
C PRO A 157 0.90 -30.39 -29.31
N ASN A 158 2.17 -30.31 -28.89
CA ASN A 158 2.67 -30.95 -27.67
C ASN A 158 2.82 -29.98 -26.50
N TRP A 159 2.54 -28.68 -26.70
CA TRP A 159 2.76 -27.67 -25.68
C TRP A 159 2.01 -27.97 -24.37
N THR A 160 2.68 -27.91 -23.22
CA THR A 160 2.10 -28.07 -21.89
C THR A 160 2.40 -26.85 -21.03
N PRO A 161 1.41 -26.30 -20.31
CA PRO A 161 1.62 -25.20 -19.38
C PRO A 161 2.29 -25.69 -18.09
N LEU A 162 2.84 -24.77 -17.29
CA LEU A 162 3.20 -25.02 -15.89
C LEU A 162 1.97 -25.48 -15.10
N GLY A 163 0.81 -24.87 -15.40
CA GLY A 163 -0.49 -25.24 -14.89
C GLY A 163 -0.75 -24.73 -13.48
N ALA A 164 -2.03 -24.69 -13.11
CA ALA A 164 -2.46 -24.52 -11.73
C ALA A 164 -1.84 -25.61 -10.85
N PRO A 165 -1.20 -25.26 -9.72
CA PRO A 165 -0.57 -26.22 -8.84
C PRO A 165 -1.59 -27.21 -8.29
N ALA A 166 -1.28 -28.50 -8.38
CA ALA A 166 -2.04 -29.58 -7.75
C ALA A 166 -1.50 -29.89 -6.34
N ASP A 167 -1.13 -28.87 -5.59
CA ASP A 167 -0.49 -28.99 -4.27
C ASP A 167 -1.37 -29.75 -3.27
N ASN A 168 -0.76 -30.44 -2.32
CA ASN A 168 -1.41 -31.34 -1.34
C ASN A 168 -2.30 -32.43 -1.97
N ASN A 169 -2.14 -32.66 -3.26
CA ASN A 169 -2.85 -33.65 -4.03
C ASN A 169 -1.79 -34.42 -4.83
N ASN A 170 -1.91 -35.75 -4.95
CA ASN A 170 -0.96 -36.55 -5.73
C ASN A 170 -1.19 -36.41 -7.25
N GLY A 171 -1.62 -35.22 -7.68
CA GLY A 171 -2.07 -34.91 -9.03
C GLY A 171 -1.02 -34.15 -9.83
N THR A 172 -1.20 -34.14 -11.15
CA THR A 172 -0.45 -33.26 -12.04
C THR A 172 -1.08 -31.88 -12.05
N ASN A 173 -0.26 -30.84 -12.19
CA ASN A 173 -0.75 -29.48 -12.45
C ASN A 173 -1.73 -29.48 -13.64
N PHE A 174 -2.70 -28.57 -13.60
CA PHE A 174 -3.87 -28.65 -14.47
C PHE A 174 -4.26 -27.29 -15.06
N THR A 175 -5.11 -27.32 -16.07
CA THR A 175 -5.80 -26.11 -16.55
C THR A 175 -7.19 -26.09 -15.93
N PRO A 176 -7.61 -25.02 -15.23
CA PRO A 176 -8.91 -24.97 -14.58
C PRO A 176 -10.08 -25.16 -15.58
N PRO A 177 -11.12 -25.95 -15.24
CA PRO A 177 -12.15 -26.43 -16.19
C PRO A 177 -13.28 -25.41 -16.45
N PHE A 178 -12.90 -24.22 -16.92
CA PHE A 178 -13.80 -23.14 -17.31
C PHE A 178 -13.09 -22.19 -18.32
N PRO A 179 -13.85 -21.40 -19.10
CA PRO A 179 -13.30 -20.50 -20.12
C PRO A 179 -12.26 -19.52 -19.59
N SER A 180 -11.39 -19.02 -20.47
CA SER A 180 -10.27 -18.16 -20.09
C SER A 180 -10.70 -16.73 -19.75
N TYR A 181 -11.49 -16.09 -20.62
CA TYR A 181 -11.70 -14.64 -20.58
C TYR A 181 -12.92 -14.21 -19.76
N THR A 182 -12.82 -13.35 -18.75
CA THR A 182 -11.64 -12.73 -18.13
C THR A 182 -11.07 -13.62 -17.02
N SER A 183 -9.85 -13.34 -16.53
CA SER A 183 -9.25 -14.11 -15.44
C SER A 183 -10.00 -13.92 -14.12
N GLY A 184 -10.37 -15.02 -13.46
CA GLY A 184 -11.02 -15.00 -12.15
C GLY A 184 -10.12 -14.42 -11.06
N HIS A 185 -8.85 -14.84 -11.02
CA HIS A 185 -7.85 -14.27 -10.10
C HIS A 185 -7.71 -12.77 -10.29
N ALA A 186 -7.62 -12.31 -11.55
CA ALA A 186 -7.49 -10.88 -11.85
C ALA A 186 -8.72 -10.08 -11.39
N GLY A 187 -9.95 -10.58 -11.62
CA GLY A 187 -11.17 -9.92 -11.17
C GLY A 187 -11.35 -9.90 -9.66
N PHE A 188 -11.08 -11.01 -8.96
CA PHE A 188 -11.11 -11.02 -7.49
C PHE A 188 -10.01 -10.15 -6.89
N GLY A 189 -8.80 -10.17 -7.46
CA GLY A 189 -7.69 -9.35 -7.03
C GLY A 189 -7.94 -7.87 -7.22
N GLY A 190 -8.41 -7.45 -8.40
CA GLY A 190 -8.83 -6.06 -8.65
C GLY A 190 -9.88 -5.61 -7.63
N ALA A 191 -10.94 -6.40 -7.43
CA ALA A 191 -11.98 -6.08 -6.45
C ALA A 191 -11.45 -5.95 -5.01
N LEU A 192 -10.60 -6.88 -4.55
CA LEU A 192 -9.98 -6.82 -3.22
C LEU A 192 -9.13 -5.55 -3.06
N PHE A 193 -8.17 -5.36 -3.95
CA PHE A 193 -7.14 -4.34 -3.79
C PHE A 193 -7.70 -2.94 -4.01
N LYS A 194 -8.71 -2.79 -4.87
CA LYS A 194 -9.44 -1.55 -5.03
C LYS A 194 -10.28 -1.20 -3.80
N ILE A 195 -11.00 -2.17 -3.20
CA ILE A 195 -11.70 -1.92 -1.92
C ILE A 195 -10.73 -1.54 -0.80
N LEU A 196 -9.56 -2.17 -0.72
CA LEU A 196 -8.54 -1.79 0.25
C LEU A 196 -8.07 -0.35 0.03
N ALA A 197 -7.79 0.02 -1.23
CA ALA A 197 -7.39 1.39 -1.57
C ALA A 197 -8.46 2.41 -1.18
N ASP A 198 -9.72 2.14 -1.52
CA ASP A 198 -10.84 3.03 -1.21
C ASP A 198 -11.14 3.10 0.28
N PHE A 199 -11.03 1.98 0.99
CA PHE A 199 -11.27 1.92 2.43
C PHE A 199 -10.23 2.71 3.23
N TYR A 200 -8.96 2.69 2.79
CA TYR A 200 -7.87 3.41 3.45
C TYR A 200 -7.55 4.78 2.84
N GLY A 201 -8.28 5.19 1.80
CA GLY A 201 -8.06 6.46 1.09
C GLY A 201 -6.73 6.54 0.32
N THR A 202 -6.02 5.43 0.13
CA THR A 202 -4.71 5.41 -0.53
C THR A 202 -4.35 4.04 -1.10
N ASP A 203 -3.68 4.03 -2.25
CA ASP A 203 -3.07 2.83 -2.85
C ASP A 203 -1.71 2.47 -2.22
N ASN A 204 -1.07 3.42 -1.54
CA ASN A 204 0.33 3.36 -1.14
C ASN A 204 0.54 2.77 0.27
N ILE A 205 -0.10 1.63 0.56
CA ILE A 205 0.17 0.86 1.78
C ILE A 205 1.11 -0.29 1.44
N SER A 206 2.30 -0.25 2.02
CA SER A 206 3.24 -1.37 1.95
C SER A 206 2.83 -2.48 2.89
N PHE A 207 2.89 -3.74 2.45
CA PHE A 207 2.58 -4.90 3.29
C PHE A 207 3.43 -6.10 2.90
N THR A 208 3.60 -7.05 3.82
CA THR A 208 4.28 -8.33 3.58
C THR A 208 3.35 -9.47 3.93
N ILE A 209 3.25 -10.46 3.04
CA ILE A 209 2.37 -11.63 3.22
C ILE A 209 3.12 -12.92 2.88
N VAL A 210 2.79 -14.00 3.59
CA VAL A 210 3.24 -15.36 3.27
C VAL A 210 2.06 -16.12 2.68
N SER A 211 2.24 -16.66 1.47
CA SER A 211 1.28 -17.54 0.83
C SER A 211 1.33 -18.94 1.44
N ASP A 212 0.17 -19.59 1.61
CA ASP A 212 0.13 -20.99 2.04
C ASP A 212 0.65 -21.96 0.97
N GLU A 213 0.79 -21.51 -0.28
CA GLU A 213 1.54 -22.25 -1.31
C GLU A 213 3.03 -22.35 -0.93
N PHE A 214 3.53 -21.46 -0.06
CA PHE A 214 4.93 -21.38 0.37
C PHE A 214 5.02 -21.19 1.89
N ASN A 215 4.60 -22.20 2.65
CA ASN A 215 4.53 -22.15 4.12
C ASN A 215 5.27 -23.30 4.83
N THR A 216 6.14 -24.06 4.16
CA THR A 216 6.85 -25.25 4.68
C THR A 216 5.98 -26.46 5.01
N ILE A 217 4.67 -26.35 4.87
CA ILE A 217 3.70 -27.42 5.15
C ILE A 217 3.12 -27.96 3.84
N THR A 218 2.77 -27.07 2.91
CA THR A 218 2.20 -27.44 1.61
C THR A 218 3.19 -28.26 0.79
N ILE A 219 2.71 -29.40 0.30
CA ILE A 219 3.46 -30.38 -0.45
C ILE A 219 3.20 -30.17 -1.94
N ASP A 220 4.27 -29.96 -2.71
CA ASP A 220 4.21 -29.82 -4.16
C ASP A 220 3.88 -31.15 -4.86
N GLN A 221 3.70 -31.09 -6.18
CA GLN A 221 3.38 -32.25 -7.01
C GLN A 221 4.46 -33.35 -7.02
N ASN A 222 5.66 -33.08 -6.49
CA ASN A 222 6.77 -34.04 -6.39
C ASN A 222 6.89 -34.62 -4.97
N GLY A 223 5.95 -34.32 -4.07
CA GLY A 223 5.99 -34.78 -2.68
C GLY A 223 6.93 -33.97 -1.79
N LYS A 224 7.34 -32.77 -2.21
CA LYS A 224 8.27 -31.92 -1.45
C LYS A 224 7.55 -30.73 -0.83
N ALA A 225 7.85 -30.46 0.44
CA ALA A 225 7.38 -29.25 1.10
C ALA A 225 7.95 -27.98 0.45
N ARG A 226 7.08 -27.02 0.14
CA ARG A 226 7.50 -25.74 -0.44
C ARG A 226 8.11 -24.82 0.62
N PRO A 227 9.24 -24.16 0.33
CA PRO A 227 9.92 -23.31 1.31
C PRO A 227 9.06 -22.10 1.68
N MET A 228 9.33 -21.48 2.84
CA MET A 228 8.68 -20.21 3.17
C MET A 228 9.20 -19.08 2.26
N LYS A 229 8.28 -18.35 1.63
CA LYS A 229 8.61 -17.23 0.73
C LYS A 229 7.73 -16.02 1.06
N PRO A 230 8.11 -15.19 2.05
CA PRO A 230 7.42 -13.92 2.28
C PRO A 230 7.58 -13.00 1.06
N ARG A 231 6.52 -12.28 0.72
CA ARG A 231 6.51 -11.30 -0.37
C ARG A 231 6.03 -9.95 0.11
N SER A 232 6.76 -8.91 -0.27
CA SER A 232 6.45 -7.53 0.08
C SER A 232 5.98 -6.75 -1.14
N TYR A 233 5.01 -5.88 -0.93
CA TYR A 233 4.47 -4.96 -1.93
C TYR A 233 4.54 -3.55 -1.35
N THR A 234 4.70 -2.55 -2.22
CA THR A 234 4.71 -1.13 -1.87
C THR A 234 3.34 -0.47 -2.08
N SER A 235 2.46 -1.07 -2.88
CA SER A 235 1.10 -0.61 -3.14
C SER A 235 0.12 -1.76 -3.39
N PHE A 236 -1.18 -1.48 -3.28
CA PHE A 236 -2.23 -2.45 -3.61
C PHE A 236 -2.29 -2.74 -5.12
N SER A 237 -2.12 -1.72 -5.95
CA SER A 237 -2.03 -1.84 -7.42
C SER A 237 -0.89 -2.77 -7.86
N GLN A 238 0.28 -2.70 -7.22
CA GLN A 238 1.39 -3.62 -7.48
C GLN A 238 0.99 -5.08 -7.19
N ALA A 239 0.25 -5.31 -6.09
CA ALA A 239 -0.20 -6.64 -5.73
C ALA A 239 -1.30 -7.17 -6.66
N ALA A 240 -2.23 -6.33 -7.09
CA ALA A 240 -3.26 -6.66 -8.06
C ALA A 240 -2.66 -7.08 -9.41
N GLU A 241 -1.68 -6.31 -9.89
CA GLU A 241 -0.99 -6.56 -11.15
C GLU A 241 -0.27 -7.91 -11.11
N GLU A 242 0.51 -8.18 -10.08
CA GLU A 242 1.24 -9.43 -9.98
C GLU A 242 0.32 -10.65 -9.81
N ASN A 243 -0.75 -10.52 -9.01
CA ASN A 243 -1.79 -11.54 -8.92
C ASN A 243 -2.35 -11.89 -10.32
N GLY A 244 -2.55 -10.88 -11.16
CA GLY A 244 -2.96 -11.07 -12.55
C GLY A 244 -1.90 -11.75 -13.42
N GLU A 245 -0.65 -11.27 -13.35
CA GLU A 245 0.49 -11.81 -14.11
C GLU A 245 0.82 -13.26 -13.77
N SER A 246 0.64 -13.65 -12.51
CA SER A 246 0.89 -15.00 -12.03
C SER A 246 0.25 -16.07 -12.93
N ARG A 247 -0.91 -15.76 -13.51
CA ARG A 247 -1.69 -16.69 -14.32
C ARG A 247 -1.12 -16.88 -15.73
N ILE A 248 -0.38 -15.89 -16.22
CA ILE A 248 0.40 -15.96 -17.47
C ILE A 248 1.63 -16.84 -17.23
N TYR A 249 2.32 -16.64 -16.10
CA TYR A 249 3.48 -17.47 -15.71
C TYR A 249 3.09 -18.94 -15.49
N LEU A 250 1.87 -19.21 -15.02
CA LEU A 250 1.32 -20.57 -14.96
C LEU A 250 0.88 -21.11 -16.35
N GLY A 251 0.85 -20.29 -17.40
CA GLY A 251 0.47 -20.72 -18.75
C GLY A 251 -1.03 -20.99 -18.93
N ILE A 252 -1.89 -20.44 -18.08
CA ILE A 252 -3.33 -20.76 -18.06
C ILE A 252 -4.24 -19.58 -18.42
N HIS A 253 -3.69 -18.37 -18.54
CA HIS A 253 -4.42 -17.17 -18.97
C HIS A 253 -3.57 -16.32 -19.94
N PHE A 254 -4.23 -15.54 -20.79
CA PHE A 254 -3.61 -14.55 -21.66
C PHE A 254 -3.48 -13.18 -20.96
N ASN A 255 -2.63 -12.30 -21.50
CA ASN A 255 -2.50 -10.92 -20.99
C ASN A 255 -3.83 -10.16 -20.93
N PHE A 256 -4.65 -10.26 -21.99
CA PHE A 256 -5.95 -9.59 -22.03
C PHE A 256 -6.95 -10.17 -21.01
N ASP A 257 -6.80 -11.42 -20.58
CA ASP A 257 -7.60 -11.98 -19.47
C ASP A 257 -7.26 -11.30 -18.15
N LYS A 258 -5.97 -10.99 -17.93
CA LYS A 258 -5.47 -10.22 -16.78
C LYS A 258 -6.02 -8.80 -16.82
N VAL A 259 -5.70 -8.06 -17.87
CA VAL A 259 -5.98 -6.60 -17.96
C VAL A 259 -7.47 -6.33 -17.80
N GLN A 260 -8.32 -7.07 -18.52
CA GLN A 260 -9.77 -6.88 -18.44
C GLN A 260 -10.36 -7.46 -17.15
N GLY A 261 -9.74 -8.49 -16.57
CA GLY A 261 -10.11 -9.01 -15.26
C GLY A 261 -9.91 -7.98 -14.15
N ILE A 262 -8.70 -7.39 -14.05
CA ILE A 262 -8.39 -6.35 -13.06
C ILE A 262 -9.38 -5.19 -13.21
N LYS A 263 -9.51 -4.64 -14.43
CA LYS A 263 -10.44 -3.55 -14.71
C LYS A 263 -11.88 -3.85 -14.31
N GLN A 264 -12.37 -5.06 -14.62
CA GLN A 264 -13.71 -5.49 -14.24
C GLN A 264 -13.88 -5.56 -12.71
N GLY A 265 -12.86 -6.03 -11.98
CA GLY A 265 -12.83 -6.04 -10.52
C GLY A 265 -12.86 -4.63 -9.92
N ASP A 266 -12.04 -3.72 -10.47
CA ASP A 266 -11.93 -2.33 -10.00
C ASP A 266 -13.27 -1.57 -10.16
N GLU A 267 -13.90 -1.66 -11.33
CA GLU A 267 -15.19 -1.01 -11.60
C GLU A 267 -16.30 -1.51 -10.66
N ILE A 268 -16.26 -2.80 -10.30
CA ILE A 268 -17.22 -3.40 -9.35
C ILE A 268 -16.94 -2.94 -7.93
N ALA A 269 -15.66 -2.87 -7.53
CA ALA A 269 -15.28 -2.32 -6.22
C ALA A 269 -15.72 -0.87 -6.06
N ASP A 270 -15.45 -0.01 -7.04
CA ASP A 270 -15.92 1.39 -7.07
C ASP A 270 -17.44 1.48 -6.91
N TYR A 271 -18.16 0.65 -7.67
CA TYR A 271 -19.62 0.63 -7.64
C TYR A 271 -20.16 0.23 -6.26
N ILE A 272 -19.54 -0.79 -5.64
CA ILE A 272 -19.93 -1.33 -4.34
C ILE A 272 -19.58 -0.36 -3.22
N PHE A 273 -18.37 0.19 -3.21
CA PHE A 273 -17.93 1.15 -2.21
C PHE A 273 -18.87 2.36 -2.15
N ALA A 274 -19.32 2.84 -3.31
CA ALA A 274 -20.28 3.94 -3.41
C ALA A 274 -21.73 3.61 -3.00
N ARG A 275 -22.12 2.32 -2.94
CA ARG A 275 -23.54 1.91 -2.85
C ARG A 275 -23.86 0.89 -1.77
N ALA A 276 -22.88 0.32 -1.09
CA ALA A 276 -23.11 -0.68 -0.04
C ALA A 276 -23.85 -0.14 1.20
N GLY A 277 -24.31 1.12 1.19
CA GLY A 277 -25.31 1.65 2.12
C GLY A 277 -24.87 1.66 3.58
N LEU A 278 -23.57 1.51 3.85
CA LEU A 278 -23.04 1.65 5.20
C LEU A 278 -22.96 3.13 5.56
N PRO A 279 -23.25 3.52 6.82
CA PRO A 279 -22.88 4.85 7.27
C PRO A 279 -21.40 5.04 6.96
N ALA A 280 -21.07 6.14 6.28
CA ALA A 280 -19.70 6.62 6.26
C ALA A 280 -19.19 6.62 7.71
N MET A 281 -17.90 6.36 7.92
CA MET A 281 -17.33 6.56 9.25
C MET A 281 -17.68 8.00 9.58
N ASN A 282 -18.21 8.27 10.78
CA ASN A 282 -18.56 9.64 11.15
C ASN A 282 -17.35 10.52 10.74
N PRO A 283 -17.50 11.53 9.87
CA PRO A 283 -16.37 12.31 9.40
C PRO A 283 -15.50 12.84 10.54
N ASN A 284 -16.15 13.15 11.68
CA ASN A 284 -15.47 13.51 12.92
C ASN A 284 -14.69 12.33 13.51
N GLU A 285 -15.26 11.12 13.61
CA GLU A 285 -14.55 9.92 14.07
C GLU A 285 -13.32 9.60 13.22
N ALA A 286 -13.46 9.66 11.90
CA ALA A 286 -12.38 9.42 10.96
C ALA A 286 -11.26 10.45 11.16
N PHE A 287 -11.62 11.74 11.21
CA PHE A 287 -10.70 12.84 11.48
C PHE A 287 -9.95 12.67 12.80
N ILE A 288 -10.68 12.46 13.91
CA ILE A 288 -10.11 12.31 15.25
C ILE A 288 -9.11 11.14 15.28
N ASN A 289 -9.49 10.00 14.71
CA ASN A 289 -8.60 8.83 14.69
C ASN A 289 -7.38 9.05 13.79
N LYS A 290 -7.48 9.81 12.69
CA LYS A 290 -6.32 10.18 11.88
C LYS A 290 -5.35 11.07 12.67
N VAL A 291 -5.86 12.10 13.35
CA VAL A 291 -5.06 12.98 14.22
C VAL A 291 -4.34 12.18 15.31
N TYR A 292 -5.07 11.29 16.00
CA TYR A 292 -4.48 10.45 17.05
C TYR A 292 -3.39 9.51 16.51
N ARG A 293 -3.56 8.93 15.30
CA ARG A 293 -2.51 8.09 14.69
C ARG A 293 -1.29 8.91 14.33
N ASP A 294 -1.47 10.02 13.62
CA ASP A 294 -0.36 10.83 13.12
C ASP A 294 0.41 11.52 14.27
N LEU A 295 -0.30 11.98 15.30
CA LEU A 295 0.30 12.71 16.42
C LEU A 295 0.67 11.83 17.61
N LEU A 296 -0.09 10.80 17.95
CA LEU A 296 0.14 9.97 19.15
C LEU A 296 0.54 8.53 18.84
N GLY A 297 0.43 8.08 17.59
CA GLY A 297 0.78 6.71 17.20
C GLY A 297 -0.24 5.67 17.67
N ARG A 298 -1.45 6.08 18.05
CA ARG A 298 -2.53 5.21 18.51
C ARG A 298 -3.89 5.80 18.10
N ARG A 299 -5.00 5.15 18.44
CA ARG A 299 -6.35 5.71 18.26
C ARG A 299 -6.84 6.41 19.52
N ALA A 300 -7.86 7.25 19.34
CA ALA A 300 -8.63 7.79 20.45
C ALA A 300 -9.35 6.65 21.18
N GLU A 301 -9.30 6.66 22.50
CA GLU A 301 -10.10 5.73 23.31
C GLU A 301 -11.59 6.10 23.21
N PRO A 302 -12.54 5.15 23.35
CA PRO A 302 -13.96 5.41 23.11
C PRO A 302 -14.54 6.61 23.85
N ALA A 303 -14.14 6.82 25.12
CA ALA A 303 -14.59 7.97 25.91
C ALA A 303 -13.99 9.30 25.42
N GLY A 304 -12.71 9.29 25.03
CA GLY A 304 -12.04 10.47 24.46
C GLY A 304 -12.57 10.81 23.06
N LEU A 305 -12.80 9.79 22.23
CA LEU A 305 -13.42 9.91 20.92
C LEU A 305 -14.80 10.60 21.02
N ALA A 306 -15.69 10.08 21.87
CA ALA A 306 -17.02 10.64 22.04
C ALA A 306 -16.99 12.10 22.56
N ALA A 307 -16.02 12.43 23.43
CA ALA A 307 -15.85 13.79 23.90
C ALA A 307 -15.39 14.75 22.78
N TRP A 308 -14.46 14.30 21.93
CA TRP A 308 -14.01 15.07 20.78
C TRP A 308 -15.09 15.23 19.71
N GLU A 309 -15.83 14.18 19.40
CA GLU A 309 -16.97 14.25 18.48
C GLU A 309 -17.99 15.29 18.96
N HIS A 310 -18.35 15.25 20.25
CA HIS A 310 -19.25 16.24 20.84
C HIS A 310 -18.70 17.67 20.75
N ALA A 311 -17.39 17.86 20.96
CA ALA A 311 -16.77 19.18 20.85
C ALA A 311 -16.80 19.71 19.40
N LEU A 312 -16.50 18.87 18.41
CA LEU A 312 -16.58 19.23 16.99
C LEU A 312 -18.02 19.56 16.58
N ASP A 313 -19.00 18.79 17.06
CA ASP A 313 -20.43 19.05 16.82
C ASP A 313 -20.90 20.37 17.43
N GLN A 314 -20.25 20.84 18.51
CA GLN A 314 -20.49 22.16 19.14
C GLN A 314 -19.68 23.30 18.50
N GLY A 315 -18.97 23.05 17.40
CA GLY A 315 -18.26 24.07 16.62
C GLY A 315 -16.78 24.26 16.98
N MET A 316 -16.17 23.33 17.73
CA MET A 316 -14.71 23.25 17.81
C MET A 316 -14.14 23.01 16.40
N THR A 317 -13.10 23.73 16.01
CA THR A 317 -12.45 23.50 14.72
C THR A 317 -11.47 22.33 14.80
N HIS A 318 -11.20 21.69 13.66
CA HIS A 318 -10.17 20.67 13.54
C HIS A 318 -8.80 21.15 14.04
N ALA A 319 -8.40 22.38 13.70
CA ALA A 319 -7.16 22.98 14.20
C ALA A 319 -7.15 23.14 15.74
N GLN A 320 -8.29 23.52 16.35
CA GLN A 320 -8.40 23.60 17.81
C GLN A 320 -8.26 22.22 18.47
N LEU A 321 -8.81 21.18 17.88
CA LEU A 321 -8.63 19.81 18.36
C LEU A 321 -7.16 19.40 18.29
N VAL A 322 -6.50 19.63 17.14
CA VAL A 322 -5.07 19.31 16.97
C VAL A 322 -4.22 20.06 18.00
N SER A 323 -4.45 21.37 18.19
CA SER A 323 -3.76 22.15 19.23
C SER A 323 -3.99 21.57 20.64
N ALA A 324 -5.20 21.08 20.94
CA ALA A 324 -5.48 20.47 22.23
C ALA A 324 -4.75 19.12 22.42
N VAL A 325 -4.56 18.35 21.33
CA VAL A 325 -3.74 17.13 21.35
C VAL A 325 -2.27 17.46 21.60
N HIS A 326 -1.72 18.50 20.95
CA HIS A 326 -0.33 18.96 21.18
C HIS A 326 -0.07 19.33 22.65
N LEU A 327 -1.04 19.95 23.32
CA LEU A 327 -0.94 20.35 24.73
C LEU A 327 -1.13 19.19 25.72
N SER A 328 -1.38 17.97 25.23
CA SER A 328 -1.64 16.81 26.09
C SER A 328 -0.34 16.27 26.71
N PRO A 329 -0.39 15.75 27.96
CA PRO A 329 0.77 15.11 28.57
C PRO A 329 1.35 13.96 27.74
N GLU A 330 0.50 13.24 27.01
CA GLU A 330 0.93 12.16 26.14
C GLU A 330 1.72 12.65 24.94
N TYR A 331 1.25 13.71 24.28
CA TYR A 331 2.00 14.32 23.18
C TYR A 331 3.36 14.80 23.66
N HIS A 332 3.43 15.47 24.82
CA HIS A 332 4.72 15.90 25.39
C HIS A 332 5.68 14.73 25.62
N ILE A 333 5.21 13.58 26.12
CA ILE A 333 6.04 12.37 26.30
C ILE A 333 6.58 11.88 24.95
N LYS A 334 5.70 11.80 23.94
CA LYS A 334 6.09 11.33 22.61
C LYS A 334 7.08 12.28 21.95
N GLU A 335 6.81 13.58 21.99
CA GLU A 335 7.65 14.64 21.40
C GLU A 335 9.05 14.65 22.03
N VAL A 336 9.14 14.65 23.37
CA VAL A 336 10.43 14.56 24.08
C VAL A 336 11.18 13.27 23.70
N THR A 337 10.47 12.14 23.66
CA THR A 337 11.10 10.86 23.31
C THR A 337 11.64 10.88 21.87
N GLN A 338 10.86 11.43 20.94
CA GLN A 338 11.21 11.50 19.53
C GLN A 338 12.43 12.41 19.31
N MET A 339 12.48 13.61 19.91
CA MET A 339 13.64 14.49 19.79
C MET A 339 14.92 13.89 20.37
N TYR A 340 14.83 13.13 21.47
CA TYR A 340 15.99 12.42 22.01
C TYR A 340 16.52 11.38 21.01
N VAL A 341 15.62 10.64 20.36
CA VAL A 341 16.00 9.65 19.35
C VAL A 341 16.60 10.31 18.13
N GLU A 342 16.01 11.39 17.63
CA GLU A 342 16.44 12.08 16.41
C GLU A 342 17.75 12.84 16.63
N LEU A 343 17.85 13.62 17.71
CA LEU A 343 18.98 14.52 17.94
C LEU A 343 20.12 13.87 18.72
N LEU A 344 19.82 12.95 19.64
CA LEU A 344 20.83 12.31 20.50
C LEU A 344 21.03 10.81 20.21
N HIS A 345 20.23 10.22 19.31
CA HIS A 345 20.33 8.80 18.91
C HIS A 345 20.19 7.82 20.08
N ARG A 346 19.39 8.20 21.09
CA ARG A 346 19.05 7.33 22.22
C ARG A 346 17.68 7.70 22.78
N LEU A 347 17.11 6.82 23.59
CA LEU A 347 15.94 7.18 24.40
C LEU A 347 16.33 8.13 25.55
N PRO A 348 15.41 8.99 26.00
CA PRO A 348 15.62 9.78 27.21
C PRO A 348 15.74 8.85 28.43
N ASP A 349 16.59 9.23 29.38
CA ASP A 349 16.57 8.60 30.70
C ASP A 349 15.37 9.15 31.50
N ALA A 350 15.08 8.52 32.65
CA ALA A 350 13.93 8.89 33.47
C ALA A 350 13.95 10.36 33.93
N GLY A 351 15.14 10.92 34.16
CA GLY A 351 15.30 12.32 34.59
C GLY A 351 15.07 13.28 33.43
N GLY A 352 15.67 13.01 32.27
CA GLY A 352 15.48 13.78 31.04
C GLY A 352 14.02 13.81 30.60
N LEU A 353 13.37 12.64 30.57
CA LEU A 353 11.95 12.56 30.19
C LEU A 353 11.06 13.35 31.15
N ALA A 354 11.21 13.15 32.47
CA ALA A 354 10.40 13.85 33.47
C ALA A 354 10.65 15.38 33.46
N GLY A 355 11.90 15.78 33.29
CA GLY A 355 12.30 17.19 33.25
C GLY A 355 11.69 17.92 32.06
N PHE A 356 11.88 17.39 30.85
CA PHE A 356 11.40 18.05 29.64
C PHE A 356 9.88 17.96 29.45
N THR A 357 9.23 16.88 29.88
CA THR A 357 7.76 16.83 29.87
C THR A 357 7.13 17.81 30.86
N THR A 358 7.76 18.01 32.03
CA THR A 358 7.35 19.08 32.98
C THR A 358 7.58 20.46 32.39
N PHE A 359 8.71 20.67 31.73
CA PHE A 359 9.01 21.92 31.03
C PHE A 359 7.94 22.26 29.99
N MET A 360 7.56 21.32 29.12
CA MET A 360 6.49 21.52 28.14
C MET A 360 5.13 21.76 28.82
N ALA A 361 4.82 21.04 29.89
CA ALA A 361 3.59 21.25 30.66
C ALA A 361 3.48 22.65 31.31
N LEU A 362 4.62 23.33 31.54
CA LEU A 362 4.69 24.69 32.06
C LEU A 362 4.76 25.77 30.96
N GLY A 363 4.52 25.40 29.70
CA GLY A 363 4.52 26.31 28.55
C GLY A 363 5.89 26.45 27.88
N GLY A 364 6.83 25.54 28.16
CA GLY A 364 8.04 25.40 27.37
C GLY A 364 7.72 24.96 25.94
N THR A 365 8.40 25.56 24.97
CA THR A 365 8.15 25.34 23.54
C THR A 365 9.03 24.22 22.98
N ARG A 366 8.61 23.64 21.85
CA ARG A 366 9.39 22.64 21.11
C ARG A 366 10.74 23.18 20.66
N GLU A 367 10.78 24.42 20.22
CA GLU A 367 11.99 25.12 19.76
C GLU A 367 12.99 25.30 20.91
N GLN A 368 12.50 25.58 22.12
CA GLN A 368 13.35 25.64 23.31
C GLN A 368 13.88 24.27 23.73
N LEU A 369 13.06 23.22 23.60
CA LEU A 369 13.49 21.84 23.83
C LEU A 369 14.56 21.42 22.82
N GLU A 370 14.31 21.65 21.53
CA GLU A 370 15.23 21.39 20.42
C GLU A 370 16.56 22.12 20.65
N THR A 371 16.51 23.42 20.97
CA THR A 371 17.69 24.22 21.31
C THR A 371 18.44 23.66 22.50
N ALA A 372 17.74 23.23 23.55
CA ALA A 372 18.37 22.68 24.75
C ALA A 372 19.10 21.35 24.46
N LEU A 373 18.54 20.50 23.60
CA LEU A 373 19.16 19.24 23.20
C LEU A 373 20.34 19.47 22.26
N MET A 374 20.19 20.27 21.20
CA MET A 374 21.25 20.55 20.22
C MET A 374 22.42 21.34 20.81
N SER A 375 22.18 22.19 21.81
CA SER A 375 23.24 22.94 22.50
C SER A 375 23.89 22.19 23.66
N SER A 376 23.45 20.96 23.93
CA SER A 376 23.95 20.17 25.06
C SER A 376 25.39 19.67 24.84
N PRO A 377 26.18 19.50 25.93
CA PRO A 377 27.47 18.82 25.84
C PRO A 377 27.38 17.42 25.24
N GLU A 378 26.26 16.74 25.44
CA GLU A 378 26.02 15.42 24.87
C GLU A 378 25.95 15.49 23.35
N TYR A 379 25.13 16.38 22.78
CA TYR A 379 25.04 16.58 21.34
C TYR A 379 26.42 16.92 20.74
N PHE A 380 27.17 17.81 21.37
CA PHE A 380 28.53 18.16 20.94
C PHE A 380 29.47 16.94 20.89
N LEU A 381 29.39 16.04 21.88
CA LEU A 381 30.24 14.86 21.96
C LEU A 381 29.79 13.74 21.04
N THR A 382 28.50 13.39 21.06
CA THR A 382 27.96 12.21 20.37
C THR A 382 27.65 12.48 18.90
N ARG A 383 27.21 13.68 18.57
CA ARG A 383 26.87 14.11 17.21
C ARG A 383 28.04 14.84 16.57
N GLY A 384 28.60 15.80 17.32
CA GLY A 384 29.69 16.63 16.84
C GLY A 384 31.08 16.00 16.91
N GLY A 385 31.19 14.77 17.43
CA GLY A 385 32.47 14.09 17.62
C GLY A 385 33.44 14.83 18.55
N GLY A 386 32.92 15.72 19.41
CA GLY A 386 33.71 16.55 20.31
C GLY A 386 34.49 17.68 19.62
N THR A 387 34.10 18.07 18.40
CA THR A 387 34.77 19.14 17.63
C THR A 387 33.78 20.17 17.12
N ASN A 388 34.21 21.44 17.01
CA ASN A 388 33.36 22.49 16.43
C ASN A 388 32.96 22.21 14.98
N ALA A 389 33.88 21.61 14.19
CA ALA A 389 33.59 21.25 12.82
C ALA A 389 32.52 20.15 12.73
N GLY A 390 32.62 19.10 13.54
CA GLY A 390 31.61 18.05 13.58
C GLY A 390 30.29 18.56 14.15
N PHE A 391 30.32 19.42 15.18
CA PHE A 391 29.13 20.05 15.72
C PHE A 391 28.35 20.84 14.67
N LEU A 392 29.04 21.69 13.88
CA LEU A 392 28.40 22.43 12.80
C LEU A 392 27.87 21.51 11.69
N ALA A 393 28.58 20.44 11.36
CA ALA A 393 28.12 19.47 10.37
C ALA A 393 26.84 18.75 10.83
N ALA A 394 26.79 18.31 12.09
CA ALA A 394 25.61 17.69 12.68
C ALA A 394 24.44 18.67 12.77
N LEU A 395 24.68 19.90 13.26
CA LEU A 395 23.66 20.93 13.40
C LEU A 395 23.02 21.27 12.04
N TYR A 396 23.82 21.45 10.99
CA TYR A 396 23.29 21.73 9.65
C TYR A 396 22.54 20.53 9.06
N GLN A 397 23.00 19.31 9.33
CA GLN A 397 22.32 18.11 8.85
C GLN A 397 20.96 17.93 9.53
N ASP A 398 20.92 18.09 10.86
CA ASP A 398 19.71 17.88 11.66
C ASP A 398 18.71 19.05 11.49
N ALA A 399 19.17 20.31 11.37
CA ALA A 399 18.29 21.48 11.27
C ALA A 399 17.93 21.90 9.83
N LEU A 400 18.84 21.70 8.87
CA LEU A 400 18.72 22.24 7.50
C LEU A 400 18.74 21.17 6.40
N HIS A 401 18.82 19.88 6.77
CA HIS A 401 18.90 18.74 5.84
C HIS A 401 20.02 18.84 4.79
N ARG A 402 21.11 19.54 5.12
CA ARG A 402 22.26 19.69 4.21
C ARG A 402 23.58 19.80 4.97
N THR A 403 24.67 19.68 4.24
CA THR A 403 26.00 19.95 4.78
C THR A 403 26.24 21.45 4.95
N VAL A 404 26.94 21.82 6.03
CA VAL A 404 27.48 23.17 6.20
C VAL A 404 28.45 23.50 5.05
N ASP A 405 28.27 24.67 4.43
CA ASP A 405 29.17 25.14 3.39
C ASP A 405 30.44 25.75 3.99
N ALA A 406 31.50 25.84 3.18
CA ALA A 406 32.80 26.31 3.65
C ALA A 406 32.76 27.73 4.26
N SER A 407 31.88 28.60 3.75
CA SER A 407 31.77 29.98 4.22
C SER A 407 31.06 30.06 5.57
N GLY A 408 29.94 29.35 5.73
CA GLY A 408 29.23 29.21 7.00
C GLY A 408 30.10 28.56 8.07
N GLN A 409 30.82 27.50 7.71
CA GLN A 409 31.74 26.82 8.63
C GLN A 409 32.86 27.74 9.12
N GLN A 410 33.47 28.52 8.22
CA GLN A 410 34.50 29.48 8.60
C GLN A 410 33.95 30.60 9.49
N ALA A 411 32.78 31.14 9.15
CA ALA A 411 32.13 32.22 9.90
C ALA A 411 31.83 31.79 11.35
N PHE A 412 31.16 30.64 11.53
CA PHE A 412 30.83 30.15 12.86
C PHE A 412 32.07 29.73 13.67
N ASN A 413 33.08 29.11 13.04
CA ASN A 413 34.34 28.82 13.74
C ASN A 413 35.03 30.09 14.24
N SER A 414 35.04 31.16 13.44
CA SER A 414 35.61 32.44 13.84
C SER A 414 34.81 33.08 14.99
N ALA A 415 33.48 33.00 14.94
CA ALA A 415 32.60 33.49 15.99
C ALA A 415 32.80 32.72 17.30
N MET A 416 32.89 31.40 17.25
CA MET A 416 33.15 30.56 18.43
C MET A 416 34.54 30.83 19.02
N ALA A 417 35.55 31.11 18.19
CA ALA A 417 36.87 31.53 18.66
C ALA A 417 36.84 32.89 19.39
N LEU A 418 35.83 33.73 19.14
CA LEU A 418 35.58 34.99 19.84
C LEU A 418 34.62 34.85 21.04
N GLY A 419 34.26 33.63 21.41
CA GLY A 419 33.45 33.33 22.61
C GLY A 419 31.95 33.18 22.35
N VAL A 420 31.49 33.14 21.09
CA VAL A 420 30.10 32.74 20.79
C VAL A 420 29.89 31.28 21.20
N THR A 421 28.85 31.01 21.97
CA THR A 421 28.56 29.67 22.51
C THR A 421 27.87 28.78 21.47
N HIS A 422 27.92 27.45 21.64
CA HIS A 422 27.14 26.53 20.80
C HIS A 422 25.64 26.85 20.86
N ALA A 423 25.10 27.22 22.02
CA ALA A 423 23.70 27.63 22.16
C ALA A 423 23.35 28.86 21.29
N GLN A 424 24.25 29.85 21.21
CA GLN A 424 24.05 31.00 20.32
C GLN A 424 24.12 30.61 18.85
N VAL A 425 25.00 29.67 18.48
CA VAL A 425 25.07 29.14 17.12
C VAL A 425 23.80 28.36 16.75
N VAL A 426 23.32 27.48 17.64
CA VAL A 426 22.06 26.75 17.44
C VAL A 426 20.91 27.72 17.22
N GLY A 427 20.77 28.75 18.06
CA GLY A 427 19.74 29.77 17.90
C GLY A 427 19.80 30.46 16.53
N VAL A 428 20.99 30.88 16.07
CA VAL A 428 21.14 31.50 14.74
C VAL A 428 20.71 30.57 13.61
N VAL A 429 20.99 29.26 13.72
CA VAL A 429 20.62 28.29 12.68
C VAL A 429 19.13 27.97 12.72
N LEU A 430 18.57 27.67 13.91
CA LEU A 430 17.15 27.33 14.07
C LEU A 430 16.21 28.51 13.80
N ASP A 431 16.61 29.74 14.14
CA ASP A 431 15.83 30.96 13.86
C ASP A 431 15.98 31.46 12.41
N SER A 432 16.74 30.74 11.57
CA SER A 432 16.99 31.15 10.19
C SER A 432 15.75 30.93 9.31
N PHE A 433 15.61 31.77 8.29
CA PHE A 433 14.55 31.58 7.29
C PHE A 433 14.68 30.23 6.56
N GLU A 434 15.89 29.71 6.42
CA GLU A 434 16.14 28.39 5.82
C GLU A 434 15.61 27.26 6.71
N ALA A 435 15.80 27.32 8.02
CA ALA A 435 15.20 26.36 8.95
C ALA A 435 13.68 26.38 8.87
N ASN A 436 13.06 27.58 8.80
CA ASN A 436 11.62 27.70 8.59
C ASN A 436 11.17 27.03 7.29
N GLN A 437 11.93 27.16 6.20
CA GLN A 437 11.63 26.50 4.93
C GLN A 437 11.64 24.98 5.04
N VAL A 438 12.62 24.41 5.74
CA VAL A 438 12.72 22.96 5.99
C VAL A 438 11.55 22.47 6.81
N LYS A 439 11.27 23.12 7.96
CA LYS A 439 10.13 22.76 8.83
C LYS A 439 8.79 22.81 8.10
N VAL A 440 8.57 23.82 7.26
CA VAL A 440 7.35 23.90 6.43
C VAL A 440 7.28 22.75 5.44
N ALA A 441 8.36 22.46 4.70
CA ALA A 441 8.38 21.37 3.73
C ALA A 441 8.10 20.00 4.40
N ASP A 442 8.76 19.73 5.53
CA ASP A 442 8.55 18.50 6.29
C ASP A 442 7.11 18.36 6.80
N GLY A 443 6.52 19.46 7.27
CA GLY A 443 5.11 19.50 7.66
C GLY A 443 4.15 19.12 6.51
N TYR A 444 4.39 19.66 5.32
CA TYR A 444 3.61 19.31 4.12
C TYR A 444 3.76 17.82 3.77
N HIS A 445 4.96 17.27 3.81
CA HIS A 445 5.17 15.84 3.55
C HIS A 445 4.50 14.95 4.59
N ARG A 446 4.65 15.33 5.87
CA ARG A 446 4.14 14.55 7.00
C ARG A 446 2.61 14.53 7.05
N PHE A 447 1.97 15.68 6.90
CA PHE A 447 0.52 15.81 7.11
C PHE A 447 -0.30 15.83 5.82
N LEU A 448 0.24 16.40 4.75
CA LEU A 448 -0.48 16.60 3.49
C LEU A 448 0.05 15.71 2.34
N HIS A 449 1.13 14.96 2.57
CA HIS A 449 1.67 13.98 1.61
C HIS A 449 1.98 14.53 0.22
N ARG A 450 2.38 15.81 0.13
CA ARG A 450 2.77 16.46 -1.11
C ARG A 450 3.83 17.53 -0.87
N GLU A 451 4.39 18.04 -1.95
CA GLU A 451 5.20 19.26 -1.94
C GLU A 451 4.33 20.49 -1.62
N PRO A 452 4.87 21.49 -0.91
CA PRO A 452 4.17 22.73 -0.66
C PRO A 452 3.96 23.51 -1.96
N ASP A 453 2.77 24.08 -2.14
CA ASP A 453 2.56 25.05 -3.22
C ASP A 453 3.18 26.39 -2.81
N LEU A 454 3.54 27.22 -3.81
CA LEU A 454 4.30 28.44 -3.58
C LEU A 454 3.59 29.43 -2.65
N ALA A 455 2.25 29.48 -2.68
CA ALA A 455 1.48 30.39 -1.84
C ALA A 455 1.49 29.91 -0.38
N GLY A 456 1.15 28.64 -0.15
CA GLY A 456 1.14 28.01 1.16
C GLY A 456 2.54 28.00 1.80
N PHE A 457 3.57 27.67 1.02
CA PHE A 457 4.97 27.68 1.47
C PHE A 457 5.38 29.05 2.02
N ASN A 458 5.17 30.12 1.23
CA ASN A 458 5.55 31.47 1.61
C ASN A 458 4.75 31.98 2.81
N ALA A 459 3.45 31.67 2.87
CA ALA A 459 2.60 32.09 3.98
C ALA A 459 3.08 31.50 5.31
N PHE A 460 3.38 30.20 5.35
CA PHE A 460 3.87 29.55 6.57
C PHE A 460 5.29 29.97 6.94
N CYS A 461 6.20 30.10 5.96
CA CYS A 461 7.56 30.59 6.25
C CYS A 461 7.56 32.01 6.84
N LEU A 462 6.67 32.89 6.34
CA LEU A 462 6.49 34.25 6.89
C LEU A 462 5.85 34.24 8.28
N ALA A 463 4.91 33.33 8.53
CA ALA A 463 4.31 33.18 9.86
C ALA A 463 5.36 32.73 10.90
N MET A 464 6.20 31.76 10.56
CA MET A 464 7.30 31.32 11.43
C MET A 464 8.33 32.43 11.63
N ALA A 465 8.69 33.17 10.58
CA ALA A 465 9.55 34.35 10.71
C ALA A 465 8.95 35.46 11.58
N ALA A 466 7.63 35.49 11.76
CA ALA A 466 6.93 36.38 12.68
C ALA A 466 6.73 35.79 14.09
N GLY A 467 7.27 34.60 14.38
CA GLY A 467 7.24 33.95 15.70
C GLY A 467 6.14 32.89 15.88
N ALA A 468 5.49 32.43 14.80
CA ALA A 468 4.61 31.28 14.89
C ALA A 468 5.40 30.03 15.29
N GLN A 469 4.85 29.26 16.23
CA GLN A 469 5.46 28.02 16.75
C GLN A 469 5.19 26.83 15.82
N ASP A 470 6.03 25.81 15.90
CA ASP A 470 5.92 24.57 15.13
C ASP A 470 4.54 23.91 15.34
N GLU A 471 4.02 23.85 16.56
CA GLU A 471 2.69 23.26 16.81
C GLU A 471 1.54 24.06 16.20
N GLN A 472 1.72 25.37 15.97
CA GLN A 472 0.73 26.19 15.27
C GLN A 472 0.71 25.89 13.77
N LEU A 473 1.89 25.64 13.19
CA LEU A 473 2.05 25.16 11.82
C LEU A 473 1.41 23.77 11.67
N GLU A 474 1.77 22.83 12.54
CA GLU A 474 1.23 21.46 12.52
C GLU A 474 -0.30 21.47 12.70
N ALA A 475 -0.83 22.26 13.64
CA ALA A 475 -2.28 22.39 13.83
C ALA A 475 -3.00 23.02 12.63
N ALA A 476 -2.38 23.95 11.91
CA ALA A 476 -2.94 24.51 10.70
C ALA A 476 -3.00 23.47 9.56
N MET A 477 -1.96 22.65 9.41
CA MET A 477 -1.88 21.61 8.38
C MET A 477 -2.78 20.43 8.71
N ALA A 478 -2.60 19.79 9.87
CA ALA A 478 -3.40 18.65 10.31
C ALA A 478 -4.84 19.03 10.66
N GLY A 479 -5.13 20.31 10.87
CA GLY A 479 -6.49 20.83 11.02
C GLY A 479 -7.18 21.24 9.71
N SER A 480 -6.51 21.13 8.57
CA SER A 480 -7.02 21.63 7.29
C SER A 480 -8.08 20.72 6.66
N ALA A 481 -8.88 21.30 5.76
CA ALA A 481 -9.81 20.52 4.93
C ALA A 481 -9.07 19.55 4.00
N GLU A 482 -7.85 19.89 3.56
CA GLU A 482 -7.00 19.01 2.75
C GLU A 482 -6.60 17.76 3.54
N TYR A 483 -6.10 17.94 4.78
CA TYR A 483 -5.80 16.82 5.67
C TYR A 483 -7.03 15.94 5.92
N ALA A 484 -8.20 16.55 6.12
CA ALA A 484 -9.46 15.83 6.30
C ALA A 484 -10.00 15.19 5.01
N SER A 485 -9.50 15.57 3.83
CA SER A 485 -9.87 14.95 2.55
C SER A 485 -9.07 13.66 2.27
N HIS A 486 -8.00 13.42 3.03
CA HIS A 486 -7.21 12.19 3.00
C HIS A 486 -7.73 11.15 4.03
N LEU A 487 -9.05 11.16 4.29
CA LEU A 487 -9.74 10.28 5.23
C LEU A 487 -10.28 9.00 4.59
#